data_AF-A0A9D1RI70-F1
#
_entry.id   AF-A0A9D1RI70-F1
#
_cell.length_a   1.000
_cell.length_b   1.000
_cell.length_c   1.000
_cell.angle_alpha   90.00
_cell.angle_beta   90.00
_cell.angle_gamma   90.00
#
_symmetry.space_group_name_H-M   'P 1'
#
loop_
_entity.id
_entity.type
_entity.pdbx_description
1 polymer ?
#
loop_
_entity_poly.entity_id
_entity_poly.type
_entity_poly.pdbx_seq_one_letter_code
_entity_poly.pdbx_strand_id
1 'polypeptide(L)'
;MKDLIYYMFYRVSEWYKYWNWDFDYGWRWDRRSPYYMSNIIVSQSIGFFVLSVIIFVLHYLFDKQFTYTGLVIITLIVALIVASIVVCITSVLIGDEEKKYKELAKKYKTEKNAKLKGWLIFAFIIGAFILYIVSLLTCGYSGY
;
A
#
# COMPACT_ATOMS: atom_id res chain seq x y z
N MET A 1 -8.20 -10.05 9.39
CA MET A 1 -7.27 -9.35 8.48
C MET A 1 -7.73 -9.35 7.02
N LYS A 2 -8.12 -10.48 6.42
CA LYS A 2 -8.59 -10.52 5.02
C LYS A 2 -9.76 -9.57 4.73
N ASP A 3 -10.75 -9.51 5.62
CA ASP A 3 -11.88 -8.59 5.48
C ASP A 3 -11.47 -7.11 5.46
N LEU A 4 -10.43 -6.74 6.21
CA LEU A 4 -9.90 -5.37 6.22
C LEU A 4 -9.21 -5.05 4.90
N ILE A 5 -8.40 -5.97 4.37
CA ILE A 5 -7.74 -5.80 3.06
C ILE A 5 -8.79 -5.67 1.95
N TYR A 6 -9.83 -6.52 1.95
CA TYR A 6 -10.94 -6.42 1.00
C TYR A 6 -11.71 -5.12 1.16
N TYR A 7 -11.90 -4.65 2.39
CA TYR A 7 -12.56 -3.39 2.66
C TYR A 7 -11.76 -2.20 2.13
N MET A 8 -10.45 -2.17 2.41
CA MET A 8 -9.53 -1.16 1.87
C MET A 8 -9.53 -1.19 0.34
N PHE A 9 -9.39 -2.36 -0.26
CA PHE A 9 -9.42 -2.54 -1.71
C PHE A 9 -10.71 -1.98 -2.33
N TYR A 10 -11.87 -2.32 -1.76
CA TYR A 10 -13.15 -1.81 -2.21
C TYR A 10 -13.24 -0.29 -2.11
N ARG A 11 -12.81 0.30 -0.99
CA ARG A 11 -12.87 1.75 -0.77
C ARG A 11 -11.94 2.53 -1.70
N VAL A 12 -10.74 2.02 -1.95
CA VAL A 12 -9.82 2.62 -2.92
C VAL A 12 -10.41 2.51 -4.33
N SER A 13 -10.99 1.37 -4.68
CA SER A 13 -11.67 1.16 -5.98
C SER A 13 -12.83 2.11 -6.21
N GLU A 14 -13.66 2.35 -5.18
CA GLU A 14 -14.73 3.34 -5.23
C GLU A 14 -14.19 4.76 -5.45
N TRP A 15 -13.05 5.09 -4.84
CA TRP A 15 -12.41 6.39 -4.99
C TRP A 15 -11.90 6.61 -6.43
N TYR A 16 -11.21 5.63 -6.99
CA TYR A 16 -10.75 5.64 -8.38
C TYR A 16 -11.91 5.80 -9.36
N LYS A 17 -13.01 5.07 -9.13
CA LYS A 17 -14.24 5.21 -9.92
C LYS A 17 -14.89 6.59 -9.77
N TYR A 18 -14.99 7.11 -8.55
CA TYR A 18 -15.60 8.41 -8.29
C TYR A 18 -14.83 9.55 -8.97
N TRP A 19 -13.51 9.46 -9.05
CA TRP A 19 -12.68 10.46 -9.74
C TRP A 19 -12.64 10.28 -11.26
N ASN A 20 -13.35 9.29 -11.78
CA ASN A 20 -13.31 8.87 -13.17
C ASN A 20 -11.86 8.77 -13.69
N TRP A 21 -10.96 8.29 -12.82
CA TRP A 21 -9.57 8.00 -13.15
C TRP A 21 -9.55 6.70 -13.94
N ASP A 22 -10.03 6.79 -15.17
CA ASP A 22 -9.73 5.83 -16.21
C ASP A 22 -8.32 6.16 -16.71
N PHE A 23 -7.38 5.25 -16.49
CA PHE A 23 -6.00 5.43 -16.93
C PHE A 23 -5.90 5.13 -18.44
N ASP A 24 -6.59 5.91 -19.27
CA ASP A 24 -6.39 5.91 -20.73
C ASP A 24 -5.21 6.83 -21.08
N TYR A 25 -4.03 6.50 -20.54
CA TYR A 25 -2.78 7.12 -20.97
C TYR A 25 -2.25 6.25 -22.10
N GLY A 26 -2.35 6.71 -23.35
CA GLY A 26 -2.06 6.05 -24.64
C GLY A 26 -0.71 5.33 -24.85
N TRP A 27 -0.03 4.93 -23.78
CA TRP A 27 0.93 3.84 -23.72
C TRP A 27 0.17 2.52 -23.57
N ARG A 28 0.52 1.56 -24.42
CA ARG A 28 -0.07 0.23 -24.62
C ARG A 28 -0.18 -0.63 -23.33
N TRP A 29 -1.06 -0.27 -22.39
CA TRP A 29 -1.34 -0.94 -21.12
C TRP A 29 -2.84 -1.19 -20.93
N ASP A 30 -3.43 -1.91 -21.88
CA ASP A 30 -4.87 -2.12 -22.15
C ASP A 30 -5.69 -2.88 -21.06
N ARG A 31 -5.22 -2.94 -19.80
CA ARG A 31 -5.86 -3.77 -18.75
C ARG A 31 -5.78 -3.26 -17.30
N ARG A 32 -5.36 -2.02 -17.02
CA ARG A 32 -5.44 -1.53 -15.62
C ARG A 32 -6.80 -0.93 -15.34
N SER A 33 -7.76 -1.81 -15.05
CA SER A 33 -9.02 -1.41 -14.42
C SER A 33 -8.74 -0.66 -13.11
N PRO A 34 -9.62 0.26 -12.67
CA PRO A 34 -9.48 0.96 -11.40
C PRO A 34 -9.30 0.00 -10.21
N TYR A 35 -9.78 -1.24 -10.34
CA TYR A 35 -9.63 -2.31 -9.36
C TYR A 35 -8.18 -2.78 -9.24
N TYR A 36 -7.49 -3.00 -10.36
CA TYR A 36 -6.08 -3.42 -10.34
C TYR A 36 -5.18 -2.35 -9.70
N MET A 37 -5.39 -1.08 -10.04
CA MET A 37 -4.65 0.04 -9.42
C MET A 37 -4.92 0.13 -7.92
N SER A 38 -6.17 -0.10 -7.52
CA SER A 38 -6.56 -0.14 -6.11
C SER A 38 -5.86 -1.24 -5.34
N ASN A 39 -5.71 -2.43 -5.94
CA ASN A 39 -4.95 -3.53 -5.35
C ASN A 39 -3.47 -3.11 -5.13
N ILE A 40 -2.83 -2.51 -6.14
CA ILE A 40 -1.45 -2.03 -6.02
C ILE A 40 -1.31 -1.03 -4.87
N ILE A 41 -2.21 -0.07 -4.76
CA ILE A 41 -2.11 0.99 -3.75
C ILE A 41 -2.32 0.45 -2.35
N VAL A 42 -3.32 -0.41 -2.15
CA VAL A 42 -3.51 -1.08 -0.87
C VAL A 42 -2.28 -1.90 -0.50
N SER A 43 -1.73 -2.65 -1.46
CA SER A 43 -0.50 -3.43 -1.27
C SER A 43 0.68 -2.53 -0.87
N GLN A 44 0.94 -1.47 -1.64
CA GLN A 44 2.04 -0.55 -1.37
C GLN A 44 1.89 0.17 -0.03
N SER A 45 0.68 0.58 0.34
CA SER A 45 0.43 1.25 1.62
C SER A 45 0.72 0.35 2.81
N ILE A 46 0.30 -0.92 2.73
CA ILE A 46 0.65 -1.92 3.75
C ILE A 46 2.16 -2.15 3.77
N GLY A 47 2.80 -2.24 2.59
CA GLY A 47 4.24 -2.38 2.46
C GLY A 47 5.01 -1.24 3.11
N PHE A 48 4.66 0.02 2.84
CA PHE A 48 5.28 1.20 3.44
C PHE A 48 5.12 1.21 4.96
N PHE A 49 3.95 0.84 5.47
CA PHE A 49 3.73 0.74 6.91
C PHE A 49 4.65 -0.31 7.55
N VAL A 50 4.70 -1.53 6.99
CA VAL A 50 5.57 -2.61 7.48
C VAL A 50 7.04 -2.20 7.40
N LEU A 51 7.44 -1.56 6.31
CA LEU A 51 8.82 -1.10 6.13
C LEU A 51 9.22 -0.03 7.11
N SER A 52 8.34 0.91 7.39
CA SER A 52 8.56 1.93 8.42
C SER A 52 8.88 1.28 9.77
N VAL A 53 8.09 0.29 10.17
CA VAL A 53 8.32 -0.46 11.42
C VAL A 53 9.67 -1.18 11.40
N ILE A 54 10.00 -1.87 10.30
CA ILE A 54 11.29 -2.57 10.17
C ILE A 54 12.46 -1.59 10.26
N ILE A 55 12.38 -0.42 9.60
CA ILE A 55 13.44 0.60 9.64
C ILE A 55 13.66 1.07 11.08
N PHE A 56 12.60 1.38 11.82
CA PHE A 56 12.72 1.78 13.23
C PHE A 56 13.31 0.67 14.10
N VAL A 57 12.86 -0.58 13.91
CA VAL A 57 13.38 -1.74 14.65
C VAL A 57 14.86 -1.95 14.35
N LEU A 58 15.28 -1.91 13.09
CA LEU A 58 16.68 -2.05 12.70
C LEU A 58 17.53 -0.91 13.26
N HIS A 59 17.04 0.34 13.18
CA HIS A 59 17.77 1.49 13.70
C HIS A 59 17.98 1.45 15.22
N TYR A 60 17.01 0.92 15.97
CA TYR A 60 17.12 0.82 17.42
C TYR A 60 17.91 -0.40 17.89
N LEU A 61 17.82 -1.52 17.15
CA LEU A 61 18.51 -2.77 17.52
C LEU A 61 20.00 -2.79 17.13
N PHE A 62 20.38 -2.09 16.06
CA PHE A 62 21.77 -2.04 15.61
C PHE A 62 22.40 -0.70 15.99
N ASP A 63 23.52 -0.76 16.72
CA ASP A 63 24.30 0.43 17.08
C ASP A 63 24.88 1.09 15.82
N LYS A 64 25.04 2.43 15.84
CA LYS A 64 25.45 3.28 14.71
C LYS A 64 26.81 2.89 14.06
N GLN A 65 27.55 1.97 14.66
CA GLN A 65 28.84 1.48 14.18
C GLN A 65 28.75 0.49 13.01
N PHE A 66 27.56 -0.03 12.67
CA PHE A 66 27.39 -0.73 11.40
C PHE A 66 27.59 0.27 10.25
N THR A 67 28.55 0.01 9.35
CA THR A 67 28.88 0.90 8.23
C THR A 67 27.60 1.31 7.51
N TYR A 68 27.33 2.62 7.48
CA TYR A 68 26.13 3.24 6.91
C TYR A 68 25.68 2.58 5.59
N THR A 69 26.63 2.28 4.71
CA THR A 69 26.44 1.60 3.42
C THR A 69 25.82 0.20 3.55
N GLY A 70 26.25 -0.60 4.54
CA GLY A 70 25.72 -1.94 4.79
C GLY A 70 24.28 -1.91 5.29
N LEU A 71 23.97 -0.99 6.21
CA LEU A 71 22.61 -0.79 6.74
C LEU A 71 21.65 -0.29 5.65
N VAL A 72 22.09 0.62 4.77
CA VAL A 72 21.29 1.08 3.61
C VAL A 72 21.00 -0.07 2.64
N ILE A 73 22.00 -0.89 2.30
CA ILE A 73 21.83 -2.03 1.38
C ILE A 73 20.89 -3.07 1.98
N ILE A 74 21.03 -3.41 3.26
CA ILE A 74 20.13 -4.34 3.96
C ILE A 74 18.71 -3.79 3.94
N THR A 75 18.52 -2.50 4.24
CA THR A 75 17.20 -1.86 4.22
C THR A 75 16.57 -1.89 2.83
N LEU A 76 17.34 -1.64 1.77
CA LEU A 76 16.86 -1.71 0.39
C LEU A 76 16.49 -3.14 -0.05
N ILE A 77 17.30 -4.14 0.32
CA ILE A 77 17.01 -5.54 0.02
C ILE A 77 15.75 -5.99 0.76
N VAL A 78 15.63 -5.66 2.05
CA VAL A 78 14.42 -5.96 2.84
C VAL A 78 13.21 -5.22 2.28
N ALA A 79 13.36 -3.97 1.83
CA ALA A 79 12.31 -3.22 1.15
C ALA A 79 11.81 -3.91 -0.11
N LEU A 80 12.71 -4.38 -0.97
CA LEU A 80 12.36 -5.11 -2.19
C LEU A 80 11.67 -6.46 -1.88
N ILE A 81 12.16 -7.19 -0.89
CA ILE A 81 11.57 -8.48 -0.47
C ILE A 81 10.19 -8.25 0.13
N VAL A 82 10.02 -7.28 1.03
CA VAL A 82 8.71 -6.99 1.64
C VAL A 82 7.73 -6.47 0.61
N ALA A 83 8.15 -5.55 -0.28
CA ALA A 83 7.29 -5.05 -1.34
C ALA A 83 6.83 -6.20 -2.27
N SER A 84 7.74 -7.07 -2.69
CA SER A 84 7.39 -8.22 -3.55
C SER A 84 6.48 -9.22 -2.84
N ILE A 85 6.72 -9.56 -1.58
CA ILE A 85 5.87 -10.46 -0.79
C ILE A 85 4.46 -9.87 -0.62
N VAL A 86 4.36 -8.58 -0.28
CA VAL A 86 3.06 -7.93 -0.08
C VAL A 86 2.29 -7.88 -1.39
N VAL A 87 2.93 -7.52 -2.52
CA VAL A 87 2.28 -7.56 -3.84
C VAL A 87 1.78 -8.97 -4.18
N CYS A 88 2.59 -10.01 -3.96
CA CYS A 88 2.21 -11.39 -4.19
C CYS A 88 1.02 -11.82 -3.33
N ILE A 89 1.06 -11.56 -2.02
CA ILE A 89 -0.02 -11.95 -1.09
C ILE A 89 -1.33 -11.25 -1.46
N THR A 90 -1.28 -9.96 -1.73
CA THR A 90 -2.50 -9.19 -2.02
C THR A 90 -3.10 -9.59 -3.37
N SER A 91 -2.25 -9.89 -4.37
CA SER A 91 -2.71 -10.44 -5.66
C SER A 91 -3.36 -11.82 -5.51
N VAL A 92 -2.77 -12.72 -4.70
CA VAL A 92 -3.36 -14.04 -4.42
C VAL A 92 -4.66 -13.92 -3.62
N LEU A 93 -4.75 -12.99 -2.67
CA LEU A 93 -5.94 -12.80 -1.84
C LEU A 93 -7.13 -12.23 -2.61
N ILE A 94 -6.89 -11.32 -3.55
CA ILE A 94 -7.96 -10.64 -4.29
C ILE A 94 -8.39 -11.47 -5.50
N GLY A 95 -7.46 -12.16 -6.17
CA GLY A 95 -7.78 -12.99 -7.33
C GLY A 95 -8.31 -12.13 -8.48
N ASP A 96 -9.50 -12.47 -9.01
CA ASP A 96 -10.19 -11.68 -10.03
C ASP A 96 -10.74 -10.37 -9.42
N GLU A 97 -10.01 -9.27 -9.62
CA GLU A 97 -10.26 -7.99 -8.95
C GLU A 97 -11.64 -7.41 -9.29
N GLU A 98 -12.10 -7.60 -10.53
CA GLU A 98 -13.39 -7.07 -10.96
C GLU A 98 -14.55 -7.86 -10.34
N LYS A 99 -14.50 -9.19 -10.38
CA LYS A 99 -15.51 -10.02 -9.70
C LYS A 99 -15.52 -9.74 -8.21
N LYS A 100 -14.35 -9.62 -7.59
CA LYS A 100 -14.23 -9.35 -6.16
C LYS A 100 -14.80 -7.98 -5.81
N TYR A 101 -14.52 -6.95 -6.60
CA TYR A 101 -15.13 -5.64 -6.41
C TYR A 101 -16.66 -5.70 -6.53
N LYS A 102 -17.23 -6.39 -7.53
CA LYS A 102 -18.69 -6.51 -7.69
C LYS A 102 -19.35 -7.19 -6.50
N GLU A 103 -18.71 -8.21 -5.92
CA GLU A 103 -19.14 -8.87 -4.69
C GLU A 103 -19.14 -7.91 -3.50
N LEU A 104 -18.05 -7.17 -3.31
CA LEU A 104 -17.88 -6.21 -2.21
C LEU A 104 -18.82 -5.01 -2.35
N ALA A 105 -19.07 -4.54 -3.57
CA ALA A 105 -20.01 -3.46 -3.86
C ALA A 105 -21.45 -3.84 -3.48
N LYS A 106 -21.85 -5.11 -3.69
CA LYS A 106 -23.15 -5.61 -3.21
C LYS A 106 -23.18 -5.67 -1.68
N LYS A 107 -22.11 -6.15 -1.05
CA LYS A 107 -21.99 -6.28 0.41
C LYS A 107 -22.04 -4.93 1.14
N TYR A 108 -21.41 -3.89 0.60
CA TYR A 108 -21.27 -2.58 1.25
C TYR A 108 -22.22 -1.49 0.72
N LYS A 109 -23.17 -1.84 -0.15
CA LYS A 109 -24.11 -0.89 -0.79
C LYS A 109 -24.90 -0.02 0.21
N THR A 110 -25.29 -0.59 1.35
CA THR A 110 -26.12 0.07 2.38
C THR A 110 -25.33 0.43 3.64
N GLU A 111 -24.00 0.50 3.52
CA GLU A 111 -23.15 0.80 4.67
C GLU A 111 -23.35 2.25 5.17
N LYS A 112 -23.67 2.39 6.47
CA LYS A 112 -23.71 3.69 7.14
C LYS A 112 -22.31 4.31 7.23
N ASN A 113 -22.25 5.63 7.08
CA ASN A 113 -21.02 6.43 7.17
C ASN A 113 -19.94 6.05 6.14
N ALA A 114 -20.36 5.57 4.96
CA ALA A 114 -19.46 5.18 3.87
C ALA A 114 -18.40 6.25 3.52
N LYS A 115 -18.79 7.53 3.54
CA LYS A 115 -17.90 8.66 3.25
C LYS A 115 -16.80 8.82 4.31
N LEU A 116 -17.16 8.80 5.59
CA LEU A 116 -16.20 8.92 6.70
C LEU A 116 -15.19 7.77 6.69
N LYS A 117 -15.66 6.54 6.49
CA LYS A 117 -14.78 5.37 6.43
C LYS A 117 -13.87 5.37 5.19
N GLY A 118 -14.36 5.90 4.07
CA GLY A 118 -13.53 6.16 2.90
C GLY A 118 -12.37 7.12 3.21
N TRP A 119 -12.67 8.25 3.87
CA TRP A 119 -11.64 9.21 4.31
C TRP A 119 -10.64 8.62 5.29
N LEU A 120 -11.06 7.74 6.20
CA LEU A 120 -10.13 7.05 7.11
C LEU A 120 -9.14 6.17 6.35
N ILE A 121 -9.59 5.43 5.34
CA ILE A 121 -8.69 4.60 4.52
C ILE A 121 -7.77 5.48 3.68
N PHE A 122 -8.27 6.58 3.15
CA PHE A 122 -7.44 7.52 2.42
C PHE A 122 -6.35 8.17 3.30
N ALA A 123 -6.71 8.58 4.52
CA ALA A 123 -5.77 9.09 5.51
C ALA A 123 -4.72 8.04 5.89
N PHE A 124 -5.10 6.77 5.99
CA PHE A 124 -4.15 5.68 6.21
C PHE A 124 -3.14 5.53 5.06
N ILE A 125 -3.60 5.58 3.79
CA ILE A 125 -2.72 5.44 2.62
C ILE A 125 -1.67 6.56 2.60
N ILE A 126 -2.11 7.81 2.77
CA ILE A 126 -1.19 8.97 2.84
C ILE A 126 -0.29 8.84 4.07
N GLY A 127 -0.86 8.48 5.22
CA GLY A 127 -0.13 8.32 6.47
C GLY A 127 0.97 7.28 6.39
N ALA A 128 0.72 6.14 5.74
CA ALA A 128 1.72 5.09 5.53
C ALA A 128 2.89 5.57 4.67
N PHE A 129 2.60 6.35 3.62
CA PHE A 129 3.64 6.95 2.78
C PHE A 129 4.46 7.99 3.54
N ILE A 130 3.81 8.92 4.25
CA ILE A 130 4.49 9.93 5.07
C ILE A 130 5.36 9.26 6.14
N LEU A 131 4.82 8.25 6.83
CA LEU A 131 5.53 7.51 7.86
C LEU A 131 6.80 6.87 7.31
N TYR A 132 6.74 6.31 6.09
CA TYR A 132 7.91 5.73 5.43
C TYR A 132 9.00 6.78 5.17
N ILE A 133 8.62 7.95 4.63
CA ILE A 133 9.56 9.06 4.43
C ILE A 133 10.17 9.55 5.74
N VAL A 134 9.36 9.74 6.78
CA VAL A 134 9.83 10.17 8.11
C VAL A 134 10.77 9.12 8.72
N SER A 135 10.48 7.84 8.53
CA SER A 135 11.33 6.74 9.02
C SER A 135 12.71 6.78 8.36
N LEU A 136 12.76 6.99 7.04
CA LEU A 136 14.01 7.12 6.30
C LEU A 136 14.83 8.34 6.76
N LEU A 137 14.18 9.50 6.93
CA LEU A 137 14.84 10.73 7.37
C LEU A 137 15.37 10.62 8.80
N THR A 138 14.55 10.15 9.74
CA THR A 138 14.91 10.08 11.17
C THR A 138 16.02 9.08 11.43
N CYS A 139 16.00 7.95 10.72
CA CYS A 139 16.98 6.88 10.91
C CYS A 139 18.25 7.09 10.05
N GLY A 140 18.35 8.22 9.36
CA GLY A 140 19.52 8.62 8.58
C GLY A 140 19.64 7.93 7.22
N TYR A 141 18.70 7.09 6.78
CA TYR A 141 18.75 6.36 5.51
C TYR A 141 18.47 7.20 4.25
N SER A 142 18.28 8.51 4.42
CA SER A 142 18.20 9.46 3.32
C SER A 142 19.63 9.83 2.93
N GLY A 143 20.12 9.31 1.80
CA GLY A 143 21.49 9.50 1.33
C GLY A 143 21.85 10.92 0.91
N TYR A 144 21.89 11.85 1.87
CA TYR A 144 22.49 13.18 1.76
C TYR A 144 23.53 13.39 2.86
#